data_AF-A0A3D2GR71-F1
#
_entry.id   AF-A0A3D2GR71-F1
#
_cell.length_a   1.000
_cell.length_b   1.000
_cell.length_c   1.000
_cell.angle_alpha   90.00
_cell.angle_beta   90.00
_cell.angle_gamma   90.00
#
_symmetry.space_group_name_H-M   'P 1'
#
loop_
_entity.id
_entity.type
_entity.pdbx_description
1 polymer ?
#
loop_
_entity_poly.entity_id
_entity_poly.type
_entity_poly.pdbx_seq_one_letter_code
_entity_poly.pdbx_strand_id
1 'polypeptide(L)'
;AVKVWDQRQFRNLDDSVELGTRNIKVALRRLRQFARTGAPTELDLDGTVKATAENAGWLDLKMRPERHNAAKVLIFFDIGGSMDPFIRSCEELFSAARTEFKHLEYFYFHNC
;
A
#
# COMPACT_ATOMS: atom_id res chain seq x y z
N ALA A 1 5.27 -2.45 -32.03
CA ALA A 1 4.88 -3.40 -30.98
C ALA A 1 3.80 -2.77 -30.11
N VAL A 2 2.54 -2.78 -30.59
CA VAL A 2 1.41 -3.60 -30.10
C VAL A 2 1.10 -3.42 -28.60
N LYS A 3 0.45 -2.29 -28.30
CA LYS A 3 -0.87 -2.17 -27.65
C LYS A 3 -1.24 -3.29 -26.64
N VAL A 4 -0.75 -3.18 -25.40
CA VAL A 4 -1.22 -3.97 -24.23
C VAL A 4 -1.80 -3.03 -23.15
N TRP A 5 -2.56 -2.01 -23.55
CA TRP A 5 -3.17 -1.04 -22.63
C TRP A 5 -4.71 -1.01 -22.70
N ASP A 6 -5.33 -1.91 -23.47
CA ASP A 6 -6.78 -1.93 -23.69
C ASP A 6 -7.58 -2.74 -22.65
N GLN A 7 -6.97 -3.21 -21.56
CA GLN A 7 -7.67 -3.90 -20.46
C GLN A 7 -7.67 -3.12 -19.15
N ARG A 8 -7.67 -1.78 -19.22
CA ARG A 8 -8.06 -0.99 -18.06
C ARG A 8 -9.56 -1.17 -17.86
N GLN A 9 -9.90 -1.97 -16.85
CA GLN A 9 -11.22 -1.96 -16.22
C GLN A 9 -11.48 -0.56 -15.64
N PHE A 10 -11.82 0.40 -16.49
CA PHE A 10 -12.39 1.66 -16.06
C PHE A 10 -13.82 1.38 -15.64
N ARG A 11 -13.97 0.92 -14.40
CA ARG A 11 -15.24 1.10 -13.69
C ARG A 11 -15.43 2.61 -13.62
N ASN A 12 -16.52 3.12 -14.20
CA ASN A 12 -16.84 4.55 -14.23
C ASN A 12 -16.50 5.16 -12.87
N LEU A 13 -15.65 6.19 -12.89
CA LEU A 13 -15.33 6.96 -11.69
C LEU A 13 -16.67 7.51 -11.18
N ASP A 14 -16.95 7.25 -9.92
CA ASP A 14 -18.22 7.62 -9.31
C ASP A 14 -18.20 9.13 -9.03
N ASP A 15 -18.91 9.89 -9.87
CA ASP A 15 -18.98 11.35 -9.80
C ASP A 15 -19.74 11.87 -8.57
N SER A 16 -20.30 10.98 -7.73
CA SER A 16 -21.06 11.34 -6.53
C SER A 16 -20.21 11.50 -5.27
N VAL A 17 -18.93 11.10 -5.32
CA VAL A 17 -18.05 11.09 -4.15
C VAL A 17 -17.02 12.19 -4.25
N GLU A 18 -17.13 13.23 -3.42
CA GLU A 18 -16.04 14.18 -3.23
C GLU A 18 -14.75 13.43 -2.84
N LEU A 19 -13.69 13.65 -3.61
CA LEU A 19 -12.34 13.16 -3.32
C LEU A 19 -11.86 13.80 -2.03
N GLY A 20 -12.08 13.13 -0.90
CA GLY A 20 -11.50 13.49 0.38
C GLY A 20 -10.35 12.57 0.76
N THR A 21 -9.41 13.09 1.55
CA THR A 21 -8.22 12.37 2.05
C THR A 21 -8.54 11.00 2.66
N ARG A 22 -9.70 10.84 3.32
CA ARG A 22 -10.13 9.55 3.89
C ARG A 22 -10.43 8.50 2.82
N ASN A 23 -11.16 8.88 1.77
CA ASN A 23 -11.51 7.97 0.68
C ASN A 23 -10.27 7.53 -0.07
N ILE A 24 -9.34 8.48 -0.30
CA ILE A 24 -8.04 8.19 -0.90
C ILE A 24 -7.25 7.21 -0.03
N LYS A 25 -7.15 7.43 1.29
CA LYS A 25 -6.48 6.47 2.20
C LYS A 25 -7.08 5.06 2.10
N VAL A 26 -8.41 4.94 2.09
CA VAL A 26 -9.09 3.65 1.95
C VAL A 26 -8.77 2.98 0.60
N ALA A 27 -8.74 3.75 -0.49
CA ALA A 27 -8.34 3.24 -1.79
C ALA A 27 -6.88 2.75 -1.78
N LEU A 28 -5.95 3.53 -1.23
CA LEU A 28 -4.53 3.21 -1.17
C LEU A 28 -4.23 1.96 -0.31
N ARG A 29 -5.04 1.69 0.73
CA ARG A 29 -4.94 0.44 1.52
C ARG A 29 -5.02 -0.83 0.67
N ARG A 30 -5.68 -0.77 -0.49
CA ARG A 30 -5.81 -1.92 -1.41
C ARG A 30 -4.50 -2.24 -2.13
N LEU A 31 -3.57 -1.30 -2.20
CA LEU A 31 -2.25 -1.51 -2.80
C LEU A 31 -1.24 -2.14 -1.82
N ARG A 32 -1.62 -2.34 -0.55
CA ARG A 32 -0.74 -2.96 0.43
C ARG A 32 -0.41 -4.40 0.03
N GLN A 33 0.88 -4.71 0.05
CA GLN A 33 1.38 -6.06 -0.10
C GLN A 33 2.08 -6.43 1.18
N PHE A 34 1.47 -7.31 1.96
CA PHE A 34 2.05 -7.70 3.24
C PHE A 34 3.04 -8.84 3.06
N ALA A 35 4.26 -8.65 3.55
CA ALA A 35 5.27 -9.69 3.63
C ALA A 35 5.70 -9.90 5.09
N ARG A 36 6.20 -11.10 5.39
CA ARG A 36 6.89 -11.42 6.64
C ARG A 36 8.36 -11.60 6.30
N THR A 37 9.17 -10.58 6.55
CA THR A 37 10.61 -10.62 6.29
C THR A 37 11.38 -10.05 7.47
N GLY A 38 12.65 -10.43 7.61
CA GLY A 38 13.50 -9.98 8.71
C GLY A 38 13.52 -10.94 9.90
N ALA A 39 13.88 -10.42 11.07
CA ALA A 39 14.08 -11.21 12.28
C ALA A 39 12.75 -11.75 12.84
N PRO A 40 12.73 -12.97 13.40
CA PRO A 40 11.53 -13.56 13.98
C PRO A 40 11.25 -12.97 15.37
N THR A 41 10.50 -11.87 15.40
CA THR A 41 10.18 -11.11 16.62
C THR A 41 8.74 -11.32 17.11
N GLU A 42 7.86 -11.86 16.27
CA GLU A 42 6.44 -12.11 16.59
C GLU A 42 6.26 -13.58 17.01
N LEU A 43 5.46 -13.82 18.06
CA LEU A 43 5.09 -15.18 18.46
C LEU A 43 4.14 -15.79 17.42
N ASP A 44 4.54 -16.93 16.85
CA ASP A 44 3.67 -17.72 15.99
C ASP A 44 2.79 -18.64 16.84
N LEU A 45 1.62 -18.15 17.23
CA LEU A 45 0.69 -18.91 18.09
C LEU A 45 0.28 -20.23 17.45
N ASP A 46 -0.11 -20.23 16.17
CA ASP A 46 -0.57 -21.43 15.48
C ASP A 46 0.55 -22.47 15.38
N GLY A 47 1.76 -22.03 15.00
CA GLY A 47 2.95 -22.88 14.94
C GLY A 47 3.36 -23.41 16.31
N THR A 48 3.28 -22.58 17.35
CA THR A 48 3.61 -22.94 18.74
C THR A 48 2.64 -23.98 19.29
N VAL A 49 1.33 -23.80 19.08
CA VAL A 49 0.30 -24.75 19.54
C VAL A 49 0.50 -26.11 18.86
N LYS A 50 0.73 -26.12 17.54
CA LYS A 50 0.97 -27.35 16.80
C LYS A 50 2.24 -28.06 17.26
N ALA A 51 3.35 -27.34 17.39
CA ALA A 51 4.63 -27.90 17.82
C ALA A 51 4.55 -28.45 19.26
N THR A 52 3.88 -27.73 20.15
CA THR A 52 3.65 -28.18 21.53
C THR A 52 2.79 -29.44 21.59
N ALA A 53 1.76 -29.54 20.74
CA ALA A 53 0.92 -30.74 20.65
C ALA A 53 1.69 -31.95 20.09
N GLU A 54 2.55 -31.74 19.08
CA GLU A 54 3.42 -32.78 18.52
C GLU A 54 4.52 -33.22 19.52
N ASN A 55 4.96 -32.32 20.39
CA ASN A 55 5.97 -32.58 21.42
C ASN A 55 5.38 -33.10 22.76
N ALA A 56 4.32 -33.90 22.70
CA ALA A 56 3.68 -34.52 23.86
C ALA A 56 3.28 -33.52 24.98
N GLY A 57 2.94 -32.28 24.63
CA GLY A 57 2.54 -31.24 25.57
C GLY A 57 3.69 -30.42 26.17
N TRP A 58 4.93 -30.69 25.78
CA TRP A 58 6.08 -29.84 26.15
C TRP A 58 6.10 -28.58 25.28
N LEU A 59 6.08 -27.41 25.94
CA LEU A 59 6.01 -26.11 25.28
C LEU A 59 7.16 -25.93 24.28
N ASP A 60 6.81 -25.77 23.01
CA ASP A 60 7.76 -25.48 21.93
C ASP A 60 7.35 -24.18 21.23
N LEU A 61 8.04 -23.10 21.61
CA LEU A 61 7.75 -21.75 21.10
C LEU A 61 8.30 -21.57 19.68
N LYS A 62 7.41 -21.20 18.76
CA LYS A 62 7.76 -20.81 17.39
C LYS A 62 7.66 -19.30 17.24
N MET A 63 8.71 -18.71 16.70
CA MET A 63 8.78 -17.28 16.39
C MET A 63 8.72 -17.09 14.88
N ARG A 64 8.08 -16.01 14.42
CA ARG A 64 8.00 -15.64 13.01
C ARG A 64 8.28 -14.15 12.80
N PRO A 65 8.72 -13.73 11.61
CA PRO A 65 8.90 -12.31 11.33
C PRO A 65 7.56 -11.57 11.35
N GLU A 66 7.59 -10.33 11.84
CA GLU A 66 6.43 -9.44 11.85
C GLU A 66 5.92 -9.19 10.42
N ARG A 67 4.60 -9.10 10.29
CA ARG A 67 3.96 -8.76 9.02
C ARG A 67 3.98 -7.24 8.79
N HIS A 68 4.65 -6.80 7.73
CA HIS A 68 4.70 -5.39 7.36
C HIS A 68 4.30 -5.17 5.89
N ASN A 69 3.93 -3.93 5.55
CA ASN A 69 3.72 -3.56 4.15
C ASN A 69 5.08 -3.53 3.44
N ALA A 70 5.20 -4.31 2.37
CA ALA A 70 6.40 -4.44 1.54
C ALA A 70 6.25 -3.69 0.20
N ALA A 71 5.10 -3.08 -0.07
CA ALA A 71 4.90 -2.27 -1.26
C ALA A 71 5.88 -1.08 -1.27
N LYS A 72 6.59 -0.92 -2.39
CA LYS A 72 7.39 0.26 -2.71
C LYS A 72 6.65 1.05 -3.78
N VAL A 73 6.40 2.32 -3.50
CA VAL A 73 5.59 3.18 -4.37
C VAL A 73 6.44 4.33 -4.88
N LEU A 74 6.29 4.62 -6.17
CA LEU A 74 6.90 5.74 -6.86
C LEU A 74 5.80 6.59 -7.47
N ILE A 75 5.71 7.86 -7.07
CA ILE A 75 4.68 8.80 -7.54
C ILE A 75 5.31 9.89 -8.39
N PHE A 76 4.69 10.19 -9.53
CA PHE A 76 5.07 11.31 -10.39
C PHE A 76 3.91 12.30 -10.44
N PHE A 77 4.18 13.55 -10.08
CA PHE A 77 3.22 14.65 -10.12
C PHE A 77 3.52 15.57 -11.31
N ASP A 78 2.50 15.78 -12.15
CA ASP A 78 2.53 16.86 -13.14
C ASP A 78 2.18 18.18 -12.45
N ILE A 79 3.03 19.19 -12.60
CA ILE A 79 2.80 20.54 -12.08
C ILE A 79 2.59 21.49 -13.25
N GLY A 80 1.64 22.41 -13.10
CA GLY A 80 1.55 23.64 -13.90
C GLY A 80 0.50 23.62 -15.00
N GLY A 81 0.12 24.82 -15.45
CA GLY A 81 -0.81 25.04 -16.56
C GLY A 81 -2.18 24.43 -16.26
N SER A 82 -2.55 23.39 -17.02
CA SER A 82 -3.83 22.69 -16.84
C SER A 82 -3.96 21.93 -15.51
N MET A 83 -2.86 21.77 -14.76
CA MET A 83 -2.86 21.10 -13.46
C MET A 83 -3.21 22.02 -12.29
N ASP A 84 -3.20 23.35 -12.47
CA ASP A 84 -3.45 24.32 -11.40
C ASP A 84 -4.77 24.08 -10.64
N PRO A 85 -5.90 23.74 -11.30
CA PRO A 85 -7.15 23.42 -10.60
C PRO A 85 -7.09 22.15 -9.73
N PHE A 86 -6.11 21.27 -9.95
CA PHE A 86 -6.01 19.96 -9.30
C PHE A 86 -4.95 19.91 -8.18
N ILE A 87 -4.23 21.01 -7.93
CA ILE A 87 -3.17 21.08 -6.91
C ILE A 87 -3.65 20.54 -5.56
N ARG A 88 -4.83 20.98 -5.11
CA ARG A 88 -5.41 20.54 -3.84
C ARG A 88 -5.63 19.02 -3.80
N SER A 89 -6.16 18.44 -4.87
CA SER A 89 -6.37 16.99 -4.96
C SER A 89 -5.04 16.22 -4.95
N CYS A 90 -4.00 16.76 -5.61
CA CYS A 90 -2.66 16.20 -5.58
C CYS A 90 -2.04 16.25 -4.17
N GLU A 91 -2.24 17.35 -3.43
CA GLU A 91 -1.79 17.49 -2.03
C GLU A 91 -2.49 16.48 -1.10
N GLU A 92 -3.81 16.32 -1.25
CA GLU A 92 -4.58 15.34 -0.49
C GLU A 92 -4.15 13.90 -0.78
N LEU A 93 -3.87 13.59 -2.05
CA LEU A 93 -3.29 12.31 -2.48
C LEU A 93 -1.91 12.09 -1.85
N PHE A 94 -1.04 13.09 -1.89
CA PHE A 94 0.29 13.03 -1.33
C PHE A 94 0.26 12.75 0.18
N SER A 95 -0.57 13.49 0.92
CA SER A 95 -0.77 13.31 2.36
C SER A 95 -1.30 11.92 2.71
N ALA A 96 -2.26 11.42 1.92
CA ALA A 96 -2.79 10.07 2.08
C ALA A 96 -1.73 9.00 1.81
N ALA A 97 -0.96 9.12 0.73
CA ALA A 97 0.07 8.16 0.34
C ALA A 97 1.21 8.08 1.34
N ARG A 98 1.71 9.23 1.83
CA ARG A 98 2.78 9.27 2.83
C ARG A 98 2.41 8.59 4.15
N THR A 99 1.12 8.60 4.50
CA THR A 99 0.64 7.91 5.72
C THR A 99 0.56 6.40 5.52
N GLU A 100 0.26 5.92 4.32
CA GLU A 100 -0.03 4.49 4.07
C GLU A 100 1.22 3.68 3.67
N PHE A 101 2.22 4.31 3.05
CA PHE A 101 3.42 3.63 2.55
C PHE A 101 4.69 4.12 3.25
N LYS A 102 5.45 3.19 3.83
CA LYS A 102 6.77 3.45 4.42
C LYS A 102 7.83 3.80 3.36
N HIS A 103 7.74 3.16 2.20
CA HIS A 103 8.65 3.36 1.08
C HIS A 103 7.89 4.07 -0.04
N LEU A 104 8.00 5.40 -0.04
CA LEU A 104 7.38 6.28 -1.01
C LEU A 104 8.44 7.24 -1.55
N GLU A 105 8.69 7.18 -2.85
CA GLU A 105 9.47 8.17 -3.59
C GLU A 105 8.54 9.00 -4.46
N TYR A 106 8.84 10.28 -4.61
CA TYR A 106 8.02 11.19 -5.41
C TYR A 106 8.86 12.14 -6.24
N PHE A 107 8.35 12.45 -7.43
CA PHE A 107 8.98 13.35 -8.39
C PHE A 107 7.95 14.31 -8.95
N TYR A 108 8.38 15.53 -9.25
CA TYR A 108 7.58 16.52 -9.95
C TYR A 108 8.13 16.70 -11.35
N PHE A 109 7.25 16.77 -12.34
CA PHE A 109 7.59 17.13 -13.70
C PHE A 109 6.69 18.26 -14.17
N HIS A 110 7.18 19.04 -15.12
CA HIS A 110 6.46 20.12 -15.75
C HIS A 110 6.48 19.86 -17.25
N ASN A 111 5.31 19.64 -17.83
CA ASN A 111 5.18 19.62 -19.27
C ASN A 111 5.06 21.08 -19.74
N CYS A 112 6.17 21.63 -20.24
CA CYS A 112 6.13 22.87 -21.03
C CYS A 112 5.39 22.66 -22.35
#